data_AF-A0A1M6CJJ5-F1
#
_entry.id   AF-A0A1M6CJJ5-F1
#
_cell.length_a   1.000
_cell.length_b   1.000
_cell.length_c   1.000
_cell.angle_alpha   90.00
_cell.angle_beta   90.00
_cell.angle_gamma   90.00
#
_symmetry.space_group_name_H-M   'P 1'
#
loop_
_entity.id
_entity.type
_entity.pdbx_description
1 polymer ?
#
loop_
_entity_poly.entity_id
_entity_poly.type
_entity_poly.pdbx_seq_one_letter_code
_entity_poly.pdbx_strand_id
1 'polypeptide(L)'
;MYYKKMIRAFLAMTLVVALSACDSKEEVEAVRVIDFDELSKESYEYLQAKQTEAQERFDLGAYERYDWNQEKMQLVWSDAGVPKVVADIQFVGSISTKSNTWLWSWANPTVLDQLSKDMVTVRDFGRTHGLEKLTNEKWPAEEVDGWEMTAIAAKILKAKGAYRSPANDGFTFMIFTDIQFADGQQPK
;
A
#
# COMPACT_ATOMS: atom_id res chain seq x y z
N MET A 1 -36.72 -11.32 38.62
CA MET A 1 -35.47 -11.74 37.94
C MET A 1 -35.46 -11.06 36.57
N TYR A 2 -34.83 -9.87 36.53
CA TYR A 2 -34.58 -8.91 35.42
C TYR A 2 -35.38 -9.12 34.11
N TYR A 3 -36.61 -8.63 33.95
CA TYR A 3 -37.06 -7.26 33.52
C TYR A 3 -36.33 -6.67 32.28
N LYS A 4 -36.95 -6.04 31.26
CA LYS A 4 -38.27 -6.03 30.58
C LYS A 4 -38.09 -4.97 29.45
N LYS A 5 -38.48 -5.33 28.22
CA LYS A 5 -39.05 -4.48 27.13
C LYS A 5 -38.50 -3.07 26.84
N MET A 6 -38.09 -2.92 25.57
CA MET A 6 -38.45 -1.89 24.57
C MET A 6 -38.19 -0.40 24.89
N ILE A 7 -37.60 0.33 23.92
CA ILE A 7 -38.23 1.45 23.17
C ILE A 7 -37.22 2.12 22.22
N ARG A 8 -37.60 2.11 20.92
CA ARG A 8 -37.50 3.13 19.85
C ARG A 8 -36.20 3.91 19.58
N ALA A 9 -35.86 3.92 18.28
CA ALA A 9 -35.08 4.95 17.60
C ALA A 9 -35.66 6.36 17.81
N PHE A 10 -34.79 7.36 17.99
CA PHE A 10 -34.82 8.64 17.27
C PHE A 10 -33.68 9.59 17.73
N LEU A 11 -33.13 10.28 16.73
CA LEU A 11 -32.59 11.65 16.76
C LEU A 11 -31.21 11.94 17.41
N ALA A 12 -30.33 12.47 16.56
CA ALA A 12 -29.13 13.21 16.93
C ALA A 12 -29.47 14.40 17.83
N MET A 13 -28.81 14.48 18.99
CA MET A 13 -28.65 15.71 19.78
C MET A 13 -27.59 15.48 20.86
N THR A 14 -26.31 15.72 20.55
CA THR A 14 -25.33 15.97 21.62
C THR A 14 -25.41 17.44 22.01
N LEU A 15 -26.11 17.61 23.12
CA LEU A 15 -26.25 18.78 23.96
C LEU A 15 -24.89 19.37 24.36
N VAL A 16 -24.68 20.66 24.08
CA VAL A 16 -23.58 21.44 24.68
C VAL A 16 -23.97 21.77 26.12
N VAL A 17 -23.28 21.17 27.09
CA VAL A 17 -23.29 21.63 28.48
C VAL A 17 -21.94 22.26 28.75
N ALA A 18 -21.90 23.59 28.80
CA ALA A 18 -20.77 24.31 29.36
C ALA A 18 -21.05 24.54 30.85
N LEU A 19 -20.12 24.13 31.72
CA LEU A 19 -19.65 24.90 32.88
C LEU A 19 -18.52 24.17 33.62
N SER A 20 -17.50 24.98 33.96
CA SER A 20 -16.43 24.79 34.95
C SER A 20 -15.08 24.25 34.47
N ALA A 21 -14.05 25.07 34.74
CA ALA A 21 -12.69 24.99 34.24
C ALA A 21 -11.87 23.83 34.84
N CYS A 22 -11.27 23.05 33.95
CA CYS A 22 -9.94 22.46 34.08
C CYS A 22 -9.40 22.38 32.64
N ASP A 23 -8.42 23.22 32.31
CA ASP A 23 -7.87 23.36 30.96
C ASP A 23 -6.90 22.22 30.68
N SER A 24 -7.43 21.13 30.12
CA SER A 24 -6.67 20.19 29.31
C SER A 24 -7.54 19.86 28.11
N LYS A 25 -7.50 20.73 27.10
CA LYS A 25 -8.06 20.43 25.77
C LYS A 25 -7.23 19.31 25.15
N GLU A 26 -7.60 18.06 25.42
CA GLU A 26 -7.38 17.02 24.43
C GLU A 26 -8.33 17.30 23.29
N GLU A 27 -7.79 17.87 22.20
CA GLU A 27 -8.46 17.89 20.91
C GLU A 27 -8.62 16.43 20.48
N VAL A 28 -9.79 15.86 20.76
CA VAL A 28 -10.19 14.58 20.18
C VAL A 28 -10.39 14.83 18.70
N GLU A 29 -9.32 14.66 17.93
CA GLU A 29 -9.34 14.72 16.47
C GLU A 29 -10.35 13.66 16.00
N ALA A 30 -11.50 14.12 15.51
CA ALA A 30 -12.56 13.23 15.07
C ALA A 30 -12.00 12.34 13.97
N VAL A 31 -11.89 11.03 14.24
CA VAL A 31 -11.44 10.05 13.26
C VAL A 31 -12.38 10.13 12.06
N ARG A 32 -11.88 10.69 10.94
CA ARG A 32 -12.63 10.73 9.70
C ARG A 32 -12.87 9.29 9.26
N VAL A 33 -14.14 8.94 9.07
CA VAL A 33 -14.52 7.68 8.42
C VAL A 33 -13.98 7.76 6.99
N ILE A 34 -13.10 6.82 6.65
CA ILE A 34 -12.56 6.68 5.29
C ILE A 34 -13.44 5.68 4.55
N ASP A 35 -13.99 6.12 3.43
CA ASP A 35 -14.65 5.23 2.48
C ASP A 35 -13.56 4.47 1.69
N PHE A 36 -13.67 3.14 1.67
CA PHE A 36 -12.66 2.30 1.05
C PHE A 36 -12.61 2.48 -0.47
N ASP A 37 -13.76 2.66 -1.13
CA ASP A 37 -13.82 2.80 -2.58
C ASP A 37 -13.27 4.16 -3.02
N GLU A 38 -13.56 5.22 -2.25
CA GLU A 38 -12.94 6.55 -2.44
C GLU A 38 -11.42 6.48 -2.25
N LEU A 39 -10.95 5.83 -1.19
CA LEU A 39 -9.52 5.64 -0.94
C LEU A 39 -8.86 4.87 -2.09
N SER A 40 -9.47 3.76 -2.52
CA SER A 40 -8.98 2.92 -3.62
C SER A 40 -8.86 3.74 -4.91
N LYS A 41 -9.91 4.47 -5.29
CA LYS A 41 -9.93 5.33 -6.47
C LYS A 41 -8.83 6.40 -6.43
N GLU A 42 -8.76 7.19 -5.37
CA GLU A 42 -7.73 8.23 -5.24
C GLU A 42 -6.30 7.65 -5.24
N SER A 43 -6.15 6.43 -4.73
CA SER A 43 -4.86 5.73 -4.71
C SER A 43 -4.47 5.23 -6.09
N TYR A 44 -5.43 4.77 -6.90
CA TYR A 44 -5.19 4.44 -8.30
C TYR A 44 -4.80 5.67 -9.12
N GLU A 45 -5.49 6.78 -8.95
CA GLU A 45 -5.14 8.05 -9.63
C GLU A 45 -3.73 8.51 -9.24
N TYR A 46 -3.38 8.43 -7.94
CA TYR A 46 -2.03 8.69 -7.45
C TYR A 46 -0.99 7.78 -8.12
N LEU A 47 -1.22 6.47 -8.08
CA LEU A 47 -0.27 5.50 -8.62
C LEU A 47 -0.10 5.66 -10.13
N GLN A 48 -1.19 5.92 -10.87
CA GLN A 48 -1.13 6.16 -12.31
C GLN A 48 -0.29 7.38 -12.64
N ALA A 49 -0.49 8.49 -11.93
CA ALA A 49 0.32 9.70 -12.13
C ALA A 49 1.82 9.44 -11.87
N LYS A 50 2.14 8.67 -10.82
CA LYS A 50 3.52 8.29 -10.49
C LYS A 50 4.12 7.31 -11.48
N GLN A 51 3.34 6.36 -11.97
CA GLN A 51 3.78 5.43 -12.99
C GLN A 51 4.11 6.15 -14.30
N THR A 52 3.28 7.11 -14.72
CA THR A 52 3.53 7.94 -15.90
C THR A 52 4.80 8.77 -15.74
N GLU A 53 4.96 9.47 -14.60
CA GLU A 53 6.17 10.25 -14.31
C GLU A 53 7.45 9.38 -14.40
N ALA A 54 7.42 8.20 -13.78
CA ALA A 54 8.55 7.28 -13.79
C ALA A 54 8.81 6.71 -15.19
N GLN A 55 7.76 6.33 -15.92
CA GLN A 55 7.87 5.80 -17.28
C GLN A 55 8.45 6.82 -18.25
N GLU A 56 7.96 8.06 -18.25
CA GLU A 56 8.46 9.11 -19.15
C GLU A 56 9.90 9.50 -18.82
N ARG A 57 10.24 9.58 -17.53
CA ARG A 57 11.57 9.99 -17.10
C ARG A 57 12.64 8.93 -17.31
N PHE A 58 12.30 7.66 -17.06
CA PHE A 58 13.27 6.56 -17.03
C PHE A 58 13.05 5.54 -18.14
N ASP A 59 12.16 5.80 -19.09
CA ASP A 59 11.83 4.89 -20.20
C ASP A 59 11.46 3.47 -19.73
N LEU A 60 10.71 3.41 -18.62
CA LEU A 60 10.32 2.12 -18.02
C LEU A 60 9.38 1.37 -18.98
N GLY A 61 9.83 0.19 -19.41
CA GLY A 61 9.13 -0.63 -20.40
C GLY A 61 9.91 -0.83 -21.71
N ALA A 62 10.95 -0.03 -21.95
CA ALA A 62 11.86 -0.19 -23.09
C ALA A 62 13.02 -1.15 -22.83
N TYR A 63 13.28 -1.50 -21.56
CA TYR A 63 14.40 -2.35 -21.17
C TYR A 63 14.12 -3.84 -21.38
N GLU A 64 15.14 -4.58 -21.82
CA GLU A 64 15.05 -6.01 -22.13
C GLU A 64 14.76 -6.87 -20.90
N ARG A 65 15.28 -6.46 -19.74
CA ARG A 65 15.26 -7.28 -18.52
C ARG A 65 15.08 -6.42 -17.29
N TYR A 66 14.41 -7.01 -16.30
CA TYR A 66 14.45 -6.55 -14.92
C TYR A 66 14.81 -7.69 -13.97
N ASP A 67 15.43 -7.35 -12.86
CA ASP A 67 15.70 -8.27 -11.75
C ASP A 67 15.45 -7.54 -10.43
N TRP A 68 14.92 -8.25 -9.44
CA TRP A 68 14.84 -7.74 -8.07
C TRP A 68 15.69 -8.59 -7.13
N ASN A 69 16.17 -7.99 -6.04
CA ASN A 69 16.97 -8.66 -5.02
C ASN A 69 16.55 -8.19 -3.63
N GLN A 70 16.15 -9.13 -2.76
CA GLN A 70 15.67 -8.79 -1.42
C GLN A 70 16.76 -8.24 -0.51
N GLU A 71 17.98 -8.80 -0.56
CA GLU A 71 19.10 -8.35 0.28
C GLU A 71 19.54 -6.93 -0.06
N LYS A 72 19.52 -6.58 -1.35
CA LYS A 72 19.80 -5.22 -1.84
C LYS A 72 18.59 -4.29 -1.74
N MET A 73 17.39 -4.85 -1.60
CA MET A 73 16.11 -4.14 -1.66
C MET A 73 15.93 -3.33 -2.94
N GLN A 74 16.37 -3.89 -4.06
CA GLN A 74 16.42 -3.18 -5.34
C GLN A 74 15.68 -3.91 -6.43
N LEU A 75 15.06 -3.12 -7.30
CA LEU A 75 14.60 -3.50 -8.64
C LEU A 75 15.52 -2.81 -9.66
N VAL A 76 16.09 -3.58 -10.56
CA VAL A 76 17.05 -3.10 -11.55
C VAL A 76 16.53 -3.42 -12.93
N TRP A 77 16.44 -2.41 -13.80
CA TRP A 77 16.20 -2.58 -15.23
C TRP A 77 17.54 -2.53 -15.97
N SER A 78 17.71 -3.42 -16.95
CA SER A 78 18.96 -3.59 -17.68
C SER A 78 18.72 -3.86 -19.17
N ASP A 79 19.75 -3.54 -19.95
CA ASP A 79 19.81 -3.75 -21.39
C ASP A 79 21.19 -4.34 -21.73
N ALA A 80 21.21 -5.42 -22.52
CA ALA A 80 22.42 -6.20 -22.81
C ALA A 80 23.25 -6.56 -21.56
N GLY A 81 22.58 -6.80 -20.42
CA GLY A 81 23.20 -7.12 -19.14
C GLY A 81 23.80 -5.94 -18.38
N VAL A 82 23.64 -4.71 -18.86
CA VAL A 82 24.10 -3.48 -18.20
C VAL A 82 22.93 -2.82 -17.45
N PRO A 83 23.02 -2.63 -16.12
CA PRO A 83 22.03 -1.86 -15.37
C PRO A 83 21.84 -0.47 -15.96
N LYS A 84 20.58 -0.05 -16.15
CA LYS A 84 20.20 1.26 -16.69
C LYS A 84 19.46 2.11 -15.66
N VAL A 85 18.57 1.48 -14.90
CA VAL A 85 17.76 2.14 -13.88
C VAL A 85 17.74 1.24 -12.64
N VAL A 86 17.86 1.87 -11.47
CA VAL A 86 17.82 1.20 -10.17
C VAL A 86 16.75 1.90 -9.34
N ALA A 87 15.89 1.10 -8.72
CA ALA A 87 14.89 1.57 -7.78
C ALA A 87 15.01 0.83 -6.45
N ASP A 88 14.92 1.59 -5.36
CA ASP A 88 14.77 1.03 -4.03
C ASP A 88 13.30 0.63 -3.84
N ILE A 89 13.06 -0.58 -3.35
CA ILE A 89 11.72 -1.18 -3.31
C ILE A 89 11.28 -1.60 -1.91
N GLN A 90 9.96 -1.69 -1.75
CA GLN A 90 9.30 -2.43 -0.68
C GLN A 90 8.34 -3.43 -1.32
N PHE A 91 8.33 -4.66 -0.81
CA PHE A 91 7.34 -5.64 -1.18
C PHE A 91 6.01 -5.27 -0.51
N VAL A 92 4.93 -5.25 -1.28
CA VAL A 92 3.58 -4.98 -0.77
C VAL A 92 2.93 -6.28 -0.34
N GLY A 93 2.93 -7.26 -1.23
CA GLY A 93 2.30 -8.55 -1.00
C GLY A 93 2.25 -9.38 -2.27
N SER A 94 1.51 -10.48 -2.21
CA SER A 94 1.40 -11.42 -3.31
C SER A 94 0.00 -11.97 -3.48
N ILE A 95 -0.40 -12.14 -4.74
CA ILE A 95 -1.56 -12.95 -5.12
C ILE A 95 -1.09 -14.38 -5.39
N SER A 96 -1.80 -15.37 -4.86
CA SER A 96 -1.70 -16.75 -5.31
C SER A 96 -2.89 -17.10 -6.19
N THR A 97 -2.62 -17.52 -7.43
CA THR A 97 -3.63 -18.02 -8.38
C THR A 97 -4.02 -19.48 -8.10
N LYS A 98 -3.25 -20.17 -7.26
CA LYS A 98 -3.57 -21.53 -6.80
C LYS A 98 -4.61 -21.54 -5.69
N SER A 99 -4.51 -20.61 -4.74
CA SER A 99 -5.46 -20.51 -3.63
C SER A 99 -6.43 -19.33 -3.71
N ASN A 100 -6.33 -18.49 -4.74
CA ASN A 100 -7.12 -17.26 -4.93
C ASN A 100 -7.10 -16.38 -3.69
N THR A 101 -5.90 -16.03 -3.24
CA THR A 101 -5.70 -15.26 -2.02
C THR A 101 -4.64 -14.21 -2.18
N TRP A 102 -4.85 -13.07 -1.53
CA TRP A 102 -3.83 -12.08 -1.21
C TRP A 102 -3.11 -12.46 0.08
N LEU A 103 -1.80 -12.23 0.15
CA LEU A 103 -0.98 -12.29 1.35
C LEU A 103 -0.11 -11.03 1.42
N TRP A 104 -0.21 -10.28 2.51
CA TRP A 104 0.66 -9.13 2.75
C TRP A 104 2.10 -9.53 2.99
N SER A 105 3.05 -8.72 2.54
CA SER A 105 4.49 -9.00 2.68
C SER A 105 4.95 -9.05 4.14
N TRP A 106 4.39 -8.22 5.02
CA TRP A 106 4.68 -8.23 6.47
C TRP A 106 4.21 -9.50 7.18
N ALA A 107 3.37 -10.32 6.53
CA ALA A 107 2.89 -11.61 7.01
C ALA A 107 3.54 -12.79 6.28
N ASN A 108 4.46 -12.54 5.34
CA ASN A 108 5.09 -13.58 4.55
C ASN A 108 6.50 -13.91 5.09
N PRO A 109 6.72 -15.10 5.68
CA PRO A 109 8.01 -15.45 6.28
C PRO A 109 9.15 -15.62 5.27
N THR A 110 8.87 -15.62 3.96
CA THR A 110 9.90 -15.67 2.91
C THR A 110 10.38 -14.28 2.48
N VAL A 111 9.75 -13.22 2.99
CA VAL A 111 10.13 -11.83 2.71
C VAL A 111 11.02 -11.34 3.84
N LEU A 112 12.17 -10.76 3.51
CA LEU A 112 13.06 -10.16 4.51
C LEU A 112 12.35 -8.97 5.18
N ASP A 113 12.44 -8.89 6.51
CA ASP A 113 11.75 -7.86 7.31
C ASP A 113 11.96 -6.45 6.75
N GLN A 114 13.20 -6.11 6.39
CA GLN A 114 13.57 -4.80 5.87
C GLN A 114 12.86 -4.43 4.54
N LEU A 115 12.47 -5.43 3.75
CA LEU A 115 11.78 -5.25 2.47
C LEU A 115 10.27 -5.07 2.63
N SER A 116 9.72 -5.36 3.83
CA SER A 116 8.31 -5.20 4.15
C SER A 116 8.04 -4.19 5.26
N LYS A 117 9.10 -3.58 5.83
CA LYS A 117 9.02 -2.75 7.04
C LYS A 117 8.00 -1.61 6.89
N ASP A 118 7.91 -1.01 5.71
CA ASP A 118 7.03 0.15 5.49
C ASP A 118 5.57 -0.29 5.36
N MET A 119 5.29 -1.57 5.08
CA MET A 119 3.92 -2.09 5.08
C MET A 119 3.30 -2.15 6.48
N VAL A 120 4.10 -2.04 7.54
CA VAL A 120 3.58 -1.85 8.90
C VAL A 120 2.78 -0.55 8.99
N THR A 121 3.24 0.53 8.33
CA THR A 121 2.52 1.80 8.27
C THR A 121 1.18 1.65 7.55
N VAL A 122 1.12 0.87 6.47
CA VAL A 122 -0.12 0.58 5.74
C VAL A 122 -1.10 -0.21 6.62
N ARG A 123 -0.59 -1.19 7.36
CA ARG A 123 -1.38 -1.97 8.33
C ARG A 123 -1.93 -1.09 9.46
N ASP A 124 -1.11 -0.20 10.01
CA ASP A 124 -1.52 0.67 11.11
C ASP A 124 -2.52 1.74 10.65
N PHE A 125 -2.39 2.23 9.43
CA PHE A 125 -3.44 3.03 8.78
C PHE A 125 -4.75 2.23 8.68
N GLY A 126 -4.69 0.98 8.23
CA GLY A 126 -5.85 0.09 8.19
C GLY A 126 -6.52 -0.10 9.56
N ARG A 127 -5.74 -0.29 10.63
CA ARG A 127 -6.25 -0.41 12.01
C ARG A 127 -6.94 0.86 12.48
N THR A 128 -6.34 2.01 12.19
CA THR A 128 -6.86 3.32 12.61
C THR A 128 -8.22 3.62 11.97
N HIS A 129 -8.44 3.14 10.74
CA HIS A 129 -9.65 3.41 9.96
C HIS A 129 -10.61 2.22 9.81
N GLY A 130 -10.34 1.09 10.49
CA GLY A 130 -11.20 -0.10 10.42
C GLY A 130 -11.24 -0.78 9.05
N LEU A 131 -10.14 -0.73 8.28
CA LEU A 131 -10.05 -1.29 6.94
C LEU A 131 -9.47 -2.72 6.98
N GLU A 132 -10.36 -3.72 6.99
CA GLU A 132 -9.98 -5.13 7.16
C GLU A 132 -9.03 -5.64 6.06
N LYS A 133 -9.21 -5.23 4.80
CA LYS A 133 -8.32 -5.63 3.68
C LYS A 133 -6.84 -5.25 3.92
N LEU A 134 -6.58 -4.18 4.69
CA LEU A 134 -5.23 -3.70 5.03
C LEU A 134 -4.64 -4.36 6.29
N THR A 135 -5.45 -5.08 7.07
CA THR A 135 -5.05 -5.61 8.38
C THR A 135 -5.07 -7.12 8.46
N ASN A 136 -5.96 -7.78 7.71
CA ASN A 136 -5.97 -9.23 7.59
C ASN A 136 -4.76 -9.69 6.78
N GLU A 137 -3.91 -10.50 7.39
CA GLU A 137 -2.68 -11.05 6.80
C GLU A 137 -2.92 -11.63 5.40
N LYS A 138 -3.96 -12.47 5.31
CA LYS A 138 -4.33 -13.24 4.14
C LYS A 138 -5.85 -13.26 3.99
N TRP A 139 -6.34 -13.08 2.78
CA TRP A 139 -7.77 -13.09 2.48
C TRP A 139 -8.06 -13.50 1.02
N PRO A 140 -9.28 -13.98 0.70
CA PRO A 140 -9.65 -14.38 -0.67
C PRO A 140 -9.61 -13.18 -1.64
N ALA A 141 -8.84 -13.28 -2.71
CA ALA A 141 -8.56 -12.15 -3.59
C ALA A 141 -8.27 -12.60 -5.02
N GLU A 142 -8.48 -11.70 -5.97
CA GLU A 142 -8.12 -11.85 -7.38
C GLU A 142 -6.98 -10.91 -7.76
N GLU A 143 -6.51 -10.98 -9.00
CA GLU A 143 -5.39 -10.16 -9.46
C GLU A 143 -5.66 -8.64 -9.32
N VAL A 144 -6.91 -8.21 -9.51
CA VAL A 144 -7.32 -6.81 -9.38
C VAL A 144 -7.15 -6.28 -7.96
N ASP A 145 -7.38 -7.12 -6.95
CA ASP A 145 -7.16 -6.77 -5.55
C ASP A 145 -5.69 -6.51 -5.26
N GLY A 146 -4.78 -7.22 -5.92
CA GLY A 146 -3.34 -7.01 -5.76
C GLY A 146 -2.90 -5.61 -6.20
N TRP A 147 -3.44 -5.12 -7.32
CA TRP A 147 -3.23 -3.74 -7.76
C TRP A 147 -3.89 -2.72 -6.84
N GLU A 148 -5.07 -3.03 -6.29
CA GLU A 148 -5.79 -2.15 -5.36
C GLU A 148 -4.96 -1.93 -4.07
N MET A 149 -4.48 -3.02 -3.46
CA MET A 149 -3.62 -2.94 -2.27
C MET A 149 -2.31 -2.21 -2.55
N THR A 150 -1.74 -2.43 -3.73
CA THR A 150 -0.50 -1.76 -4.17
C THR A 150 -0.68 -0.27 -4.37
N ALA A 151 -1.79 0.15 -4.97
CA ALA A 151 -2.12 1.56 -5.14
C ALA A 151 -2.29 2.26 -3.79
N ILE A 152 -3.03 1.65 -2.87
CA ILE A 152 -3.23 2.18 -1.51
C ILE A 152 -1.90 2.31 -0.77
N ALA A 153 -1.06 1.26 -0.82
CA ALA A 153 0.28 1.29 -0.22
C ALA A 153 1.13 2.41 -0.84
N ALA A 154 1.12 2.55 -2.16
CA ALA A 154 1.87 3.58 -2.88
C ALA A 154 1.45 5.00 -2.44
N LYS A 155 0.15 5.26 -2.29
CA LYS A 155 -0.36 6.56 -1.84
C LYS A 155 0.04 6.87 -0.40
N ILE A 156 -0.16 5.92 0.52
CA ILE A 156 0.16 6.09 1.95
C ILE A 156 1.67 6.35 2.12
N LEU A 157 2.51 5.60 1.41
CA LEU A 157 3.96 5.68 1.52
C LEU A 157 4.61 6.68 0.57
N LYS A 158 3.80 7.40 -0.22
CA LYS A 158 4.24 8.38 -1.21
C LYS A 158 5.26 7.81 -2.21
N ALA A 159 5.04 6.57 -2.65
CA ALA A 159 5.91 5.85 -3.57
C ALA A 159 6.04 6.56 -4.93
N LYS A 160 7.10 6.24 -5.67
CA LYS A 160 7.36 6.80 -7.01
C LYS A 160 6.78 5.94 -8.13
N GLY A 161 6.20 4.80 -7.80
CA GLY A 161 5.46 3.93 -8.69
C GLY A 161 5.45 2.51 -8.15
N ALA A 162 5.03 1.57 -8.99
CA ALA A 162 4.90 0.17 -8.61
C ALA A 162 5.39 -0.77 -9.71
N TYR A 163 5.67 -2.00 -9.32
CA TYR A 163 6.02 -3.06 -10.26
C TYR A 163 5.46 -4.40 -9.81
N ARG A 164 5.20 -5.28 -10.78
CA ARG A 164 4.71 -6.62 -10.53
C ARG A 164 5.62 -7.64 -11.19
N SER A 165 6.01 -8.65 -10.44
CA SER A 165 6.79 -9.78 -10.95
C SER A 165 5.96 -11.06 -10.90
N PRO A 166 5.89 -11.85 -11.98
CA PRO A 166 5.23 -13.15 -11.96
C PRO A 166 6.00 -14.12 -11.06
N ALA A 167 5.26 -14.99 -10.38
CA ALA A 167 5.76 -16.16 -9.68
C ALA A 167 5.08 -17.41 -10.27
N ASN A 168 5.58 -18.60 -9.95
CA ASN A 168 5.06 -19.86 -10.51
C ASN A 168 3.53 -20.00 -10.39
N ASP A 169 2.97 -19.63 -9.24
CA ASP A 169 1.54 -19.74 -8.93
C ASP A 169 0.93 -18.38 -8.52
N GLY A 170 1.36 -17.28 -9.15
CA GLY A 170 0.78 -15.97 -8.91
C GLY A 170 1.69 -14.78 -9.19
N PHE A 171 1.58 -13.73 -8.37
CA PHE A 171 2.25 -12.46 -8.59
C PHE A 171 2.76 -11.85 -7.29
N THR A 172 3.95 -11.26 -7.34
CA THR A 172 4.48 -10.40 -6.28
C THR A 172 4.37 -8.94 -6.70
N PHE A 173 3.85 -8.12 -5.80
CA PHE A 173 3.66 -6.69 -6.01
C PHE A 173 4.64 -5.90 -5.15
N MET A 174 5.21 -4.86 -5.76
CA MET A 174 6.25 -4.02 -5.19
C MET A 174 5.89 -2.56 -5.44
N ILE A 175 6.25 -1.70 -4.50
CA ILE A 175 6.37 -0.26 -4.74
C ILE A 175 7.84 0.11 -4.79
N PHE A 176 8.19 1.15 -5.54
CA PHE A 176 9.52 1.75 -5.42
C PHE A 176 9.45 3.12 -4.75
N THR A 177 10.27 3.31 -3.72
CA THR A 177 10.33 4.53 -2.90
C THR A 177 11.29 5.56 -3.46
N ASP A 178 12.31 5.10 -4.18
CA ASP A 178 13.22 5.93 -4.94
C ASP A 178 13.58 5.26 -6.28
N ILE A 179 13.97 6.07 -7.26
CA ILE A 179 14.32 5.60 -8.61
C ILE A 179 15.33 6.55 -9.25
N GLN A 180 16.38 5.98 -9.83
CA GLN A 180 17.47 6.71 -10.46
C GLN A 180 18.07 5.95 -11.65
N PHE A 181 18.73 6.68 -12.55
CA PHE A 181 19.60 6.05 -13.54
C PHE A 181 20.78 5.39 -12.82
N ALA A 182 21.20 4.23 -13.31
CA ALA A 182 22.44 3.61 -12.88
C ALA A 182 23.65 4.51 -13.22
N ASP A 183 24.75 4.34 -12.50
CA ASP A 183 25.95 5.17 -12.67
C ASP A 183 26.41 5.23 -14.13
N GLY A 184 26.54 6.47 -14.64
CA GLY A 184 26.96 6.74 -16.02
C GLY A 184 25.90 6.44 -17.10
N GLN A 185 24.65 6.17 -16.73
CA GLN A 185 23.55 5.86 -17.66
C GLN A 185 22.52 6.99 -17.81
N GLN A 186 22.82 8.20 -17.33
CA GLN A 186 21.92 9.34 -17.54
C GLN A 186 21.76 9.64 -19.04
N PRO A 187 20.54 9.94 -19.52
CA PRO A 187 20.35 10.41 -20.88
C PRO A 187 21.13 11.73 -21.07
N LYS A 188 21.74 11.87 -22.25
CA LYS A 188 22.49 13.07 -22.65
C LYS A 188 21.57 14.28 -22.83
#